data_AF-A0A1M3IQK8-F1
#
_entry.id   AF-A0A1M3IQK8-F1
#
_cell.length_a   1.000
_cell.length_b   1.000
_cell.length_c   1.000
_cell.angle_alpha   90.00
_cell.angle_beta   90.00
_cell.angle_gamma   90.00
#
_symmetry.space_group_name_H-M   'P 1'
#
loop_
_entity.id
_entity.type
_entity.pdbx_description
1 polymer ?
#
loop_
_entity_poly.entity_id
_entity_poly.type
_entity_poly.pdbx_seq_one_letter_code
_entity_poly.pdbx_strand_id
1 'polypeptide(L)'
;MFSLLLATSITSVQASDIEDKVINGFRFHRTPETGVIIYDQIQKNIGSIFPENKLTLLDPFSNEDILIPALLSVLKEFPEIQAVDIVSDSNNITDSTYYATASYRLLEALLTHNITRISVSRLRCLKENDVTSLPDNNSLQKLYIELCFGEEALIATQFTSLLSKLKALKQLSIPEKIAANIDSSAFKTLANLEEFTLRANTLKVRFQDFVQLPSLTKLNVYNCNNKYNIRSLAEELKKRTTPLFLGLNSHYFDKQHFKSLFENQQYSQITGLKLIMRGEKSSKSLSYLNSAFADNTLHILAIEMPALKNGGVDIVAKGPHLTSSTSLTRLSLQESTLDNQDVQTLISTIATHPALEVLKMNANITNVQRLFEEGNTTLTVLSTPKVIFNNSNVDQLCKLPNLTALDFGYSAQPGENPLETFNSIRKQLTSLERVYINGVVRKSEETLFDILNKSDVTKGKSIHPFDKYF
;
A
#
# COMPACT_ATOMS: atom_id res chain seq x y z
N MET A 1 40.85 16.74 30.06
CA MET A 1 40.77 16.10 28.74
C MET A 1 39.91 14.84 28.86
N PHE A 2 38.59 15.02 29.04
CA PHE A 2 37.56 13.98 28.98
C PHE A 2 36.25 14.69 28.66
N SER A 3 35.78 14.55 27.42
CA SER A 3 34.48 15.05 26.97
C SER A 3 33.93 14.08 25.95
N LEU A 4 32.91 13.33 26.35
CA LEU A 4 31.99 12.58 25.51
C LEU A 4 30.61 12.79 26.19
N LEU A 5 29.69 13.58 25.63
CA LEU A 5 28.66 13.15 24.68
C LEU A 5 27.91 11.88 25.13
N LEU A 6 26.88 12.06 25.96
CA LEU A 6 25.45 11.79 25.68
C LEU A 6 24.69 11.61 27.00
N ALA A 7 23.80 12.55 27.29
CA ALA A 7 22.55 12.30 28.01
C ALA A 7 21.57 13.39 27.61
N THR A 8 20.89 13.15 26.49
CA THR A 8 19.55 13.66 26.22
C THR A 8 18.64 13.16 27.35
N SER A 9 18.29 14.05 28.28
CA SER A 9 17.07 13.91 29.06
C SER A 9 16.67 15.26 29.63
N ILE A 10 15.52 15.75 29.16
CA ILE A 10 14.46 16.28 30.02
C ILE A 10 14.89 17.46 30.90
N THR A 11 14.65 18.67 30.40
CA THR A 11 14.30 19.93 31.12
C THR A 11 14.55 21.07 30.13
N SER A 12 13.57 21.47 29.32
CA SER A 12 12.56 22.41 29.77
C SER A 12 11.23 22.22 29.00
N VAL A 13 10.45 21.24 29.44
CA VAL A 13 9.00 21.20 29.25
C VAL A 13 8.42 21.72 30.57
N GLN A 14 8.32 23.03 30.69
CA GLN A 14 7.52 23.73 31.70
C GLN A 14 7.18 25.11 31.13
N ALA A 15 6.36 25.11 30.10
CA ALA A 15 5.60 26.26 29.64
C ALA A 15 4.22 25.78 29.17
N SER A 16 3.29 25.68 30.14
CA SER A 16 1.82 25.58 29.96
C SER A 16 1.29 24.57 28.93
N ASP A 17 1.56 23.28 29.09
CA ASP A 17 1.17 22.21 28.15
C ASP A 17 -0.33 21.80 28.14
N ILE A 18 -1.24 22.64 28.64
CA ILE A 18 -2.70 22.38 28.63
C ILE A 18 -3.49 23.65 28.28
N GLU A 19 -2.87 24.64 27.62
CA GLU A 19 -3.62 25.81 27.19
C GLU A 19 -4.42 25.53 25.93
N ASP A 20 -5.74 25.52 26.11
CA ASP A 20 -6.70 25.53 25.04
C ASP A 20 -6.61 26.83 24.25
N LYS A 21 -5.97 26.79 23.08
CA LYS A 21 -5.97 27.92 22.16
C LYS A 21 -7.33 27.97 21.47
N VAL A 22 -7.92 29.16 21.35
CA VAL A 22 -9.17 29.35 20.61
C VAL A 22 -8.87 30.16 19.34
N ILE A 23 -9.19 29.59 18.18
CA ILE A 23 -9.03 30.25 16.87
C ILE A 23 -10.38 30.22 16.15
N ASN A 24 -10.96 31.39 15.87
CA ASN A 24 -12.28 31.54 15.23
C ASN A 24 -13.41 30.71 15.89
N GLY A 25 -13.35 30.57 17.21
CA GLY A 25 -14.33 29.79 17.99
C GLY A 25 -14.07 28.28 18.03
N PHE A 26 -13.00 27.79 17.39
CA PHE A 26 -12.54 26.41 17.52
C PHE A 26 -11.53 26.31 18.65
N ARG A 27 -11.66 25.27 19.48
CA ARG A 27 -10.80 25.02 20.63
C ARG A 27 -9.76 23.96 20.25
N PHE A 28 -8.49 24.29 20.45
CA PHE A 28 -7.34 23.46 20.14
C PHE A 28 -6.74 22.94 21.42
N HIS A 29 -6.95 21.65 21.67
CA HIS A 29 -6.49 20.99 22.88
C HIS A 29 -5.26 20.14 22.58
N ARG A 30 -4.12 20.46 23.18
CA ARG A 30 -2.92 19.65 23.04
C ARG A 30 -3.05 18.39 23.89
N THR A 31 -2.76 17.24 23.29
CA THR A 31 -2.65 15.96 23.98
C THR A 31 -1.25 15.38 23.75
N PRO A 32 -0.63 14.78 24.77
CA PRO A 32 0.68 14.13 24.62
C PRO A 32 0.66 12.96 23.63
N GLU A 33 -0.50 12.31 23.48
CA GLU A 33 -0.65 11.04 22.76
C GLU A 33 -1.12 11.18 21.30
N THR A 34 -1.92 12.22 20.98
CA THR A 34 -2.53 12.39 19.65
C THR A 34 -2.20 13.69 18.94
N GLY A 35 -1.36 14.55 19.54
CA GLY A 35 -1.09 15.89 19.03
C GLY A 35 -2.19 16.88 19.40
N VAL A 36 -2.61 17.75 18.49
CA VAL A 36 -3.62 18.80 18.76
C VAL A 36 -5.01 18.32 18.32
N ILE A 37 -5.95 18.17 19.25
CA ILE A 37 -7.36 17.90 18.94
C ILE A 37 -8.08 19.22 18.66
N ILE A 38 -8.92 19.23 17.63
CA ILE A 38 -9.70 20.39 17.20
C ILE A 38 -11.17 20.14 17.58
N TYR A 39 -11.70 21.02 18.43
CA TYR A 39 -13.10 21.03 18.79
C TYR A 39 -13.81 22.22 18.14
N ASP A 40 -15.03 22.00 17.64
CA ASP A 40 -15.89 23.09 17.19
C ASP A 40 -16.53 23.86 18.36
N GLN A 41 -17.36 24.83 18.01
CA GLN A 41 -18.04 25.73 18.96
C GLN A 41 -19.00 25.00 19.91
N ILE A 42 -19.43 23.77 19.60
CA ILE A 42 -20.28 22.92 20.44
C ILE A 42 -19.49 21.81 21.15
N GLN A 43 -18.15 21.94 21.19
CA GLN A 43 -17.23 20.96 21.78
C GLN A 43 -17.26 19.59 21.07
N LYS A 44 -17.72 19.52 19.82
CA LYS A 44 -17.60 18.31 19.01
C LYS A 44 -16.18 18.23 18.44
N ASN A 45 -15.53 17.07 18.60
CA ASN A 45 -14.26 16.81 17.93
C ASN A 45 -14.49 16.80 16.40
N ILE A 46 -13.79 17.67 15.69
CA ILE A 46 -13.84 17.77 14.23
C ILE A 46 -12.53 17.38 13.57
N GLY A 47 -11.50 17.03 14.32
CA GLY A 47 -10.22 16.69 13.74
C GLY A 47 -9.05 16.68 14.71
N SER A 48 -7.88 16.35 14.18
CA SER A 48 -6.64 16.32 14.94
C SER A 48 -5.44 16.64 14.04
N ILE A 49 -4.46 17.35 14.59
CA ILE A 49 -3.15 17.57 13.99
C ILE A 49 -2.17 16.62 14.66
N PHE A 50 -1.63 15.70 13.88
CA PHE A 50 -0.71 14.67 14.34
C PHE A 50 0.76 15.15 14.23
N PRO A 51 1.67 14.60 15.06
CA PRO A 51 3.09 14.98 15.09
C PRO A 51 3.82 14.87 13.74
N GLU A 52 3.35 14.01 12.84
CA GLU A 52 3.88 13.85 11.48
C GLU A 52 3.39 14.93 10.49
N ASN A 53 3.01 16.10 10.98
CA ASN A 53 2.52 17.23 10.18
C ASN A 53 1.30 16.87 9.31
N LYS A 54 0.41 16.07 9.89
CA LYS A 54 -0.79 15.57 9.24
C LYS A 54 -2.02 16.13 9.95
N LEU A 55 -2.90 16.77 9.20
CA LEU A 55 -4.22 17.16 9.66
C LEU A 55 -5.24 16.09 9.26
N THR A 56 -6.00 15.58 10.21
CA THR A 56 -7.20 14.77 9.92
C THR A 56 -8.42 15.57 10.30
N LEU A 57 -9.38 15.68 9.40
CA LEU A 57 -10.67 16.30 9.60
C LEU A 57 -11.75 15.20 9.57
N LEU A 58 -12.62 15.18 10.58
CA LEU A 58 -13.70 14.19 10.75
C LEU A 58 -15.03 14.69 10.15
N ASP A 59 -15.43 14.10 9.03
CA ASP A 59 -16.73 14.27 8.37
C ASP A 59 -17.81 13.50 9.16
N PRO A 60 -18.98 14.09 9.48
CA PRO A 60 -19.48 15.37 8.94
C PRO A 60 -19.09 16.59 9.78
N PHE A 61 -18.64 17.63 9.07
CA PHE A 61 -18.54 18.99 9.61
C PHE A 61 -19.89 19.70 9.49
N SER A 62 -20.28 20.40 10.55
CA SER A 62 -21.60 21.02 10.65
C SER A 62 -21.84 22.12 9.60
N ASN A 63 -20.78 22.84 9.17
CA ASN A 63 -20.87 23.91 8.17
C ASN A 63 -19.47 24.26 7.59
N GLU A 64 -19.29 24.16 6.27
CA GLU A 64 -18.03 24.56 5.60
C GLU A 64 -17.76 26.06 5.68
N ASP A 65 -18.79 26.91 5.75
CA ASP A 65 -18.62 28.37 5.87
C ASP A 65 -17.93 28.76 7.19
N ILE A 66 -18.08 27.93 8.23
CA ILE A 66 -17.41 28.10 9.51
C ILE A 66 -16.05 27.39 9.50
N LEU A 67 -15.98 26.20 8.89
CA LEU A 67 -14.76 25.40 8.83
C LEU A 67 -13.65 26.08 8.00
N ILE A 68 -13.96 26.59 6.82
CA ILE A 68 -12.95 27.11 5.88
C ILE A 68 -12.13 28.27 6.50
N PRO A 69 -12.75 29.32 7.08
CA PRO A 69 -11.98 30.40 7.73
C PRO A 69 -11.11 29.90 8.89
N ALA A 70 -11.59 28.93 9.67
CA ALA A 70 -10.83 28.35 10.76
C ALA A 70 -9.67 27.51 10.23
N LEU A 71 -9.90 26.69 9.21
CA LEU A 71 -8.89 25.86 8.56
C LEU A 71 -7.75 26.71 7.98
N LEU A 72 -8.05 27.82 7.31
CA LEU A 72 -7.01 28.75 6.83
C LEU A 72 -6.18 29.32 7.99
N SER A 73 -6.82 29.60 9.12
CA SER A 73 -6.11 30.07 10.32
C SER A 73 -5.24 28.98 10.94
N VAL A 74 -5.70 27.73 10.91
CA VAL A 74 -4.93 26.55 11.32
C VAL A 74 -3.71 26.37 10.44
N LEU A 75 -3.86 26.34 9.12
CA LEU A 75 -2.74 26.15 8.20
C LEU A 75 -1.72 27.28 8.25
N LYS A 76 -2.14 28.49 8.63
CA LYS A 76 -1.23 29.62 8.89
C LYS A 76 -0.45 29.45 10.19
N GLU A 77 -1.10 28.95 11.24
CA GLU A 77 -0.48 28.69 12.54
C GLU A 77 0.47 27.49 12.50
N PHE A 78 0.13 26.47 11.72
CA PHE A 78 0.84 25.20 11.56
C PHE A 78 1.32 25.04 10.10
N PRO A 79 2.27 25.88 9.64
CA PRO A 79 2.72 25.90 8.25
C PRO A 79 3.46 24.62 7.82
N GLU A 80 3.87 23.79 8.78
CA GLU A 80 4.51 22.50 8.55
C GLU A 80 3.55 21.42 8.04
N ILE A 81 2.23 21.60 8.18
CA ILE A 81 1.22 20.63 7.72
C ILE A 81 1.39 20.37 6.22
N GLN A 82 1.68 19.11 5.88
CA GLN A 82 1.93 18.67 4.51
C GLN A 82 0.91 17.65 4.02
N ALA A 83 0.11 17.07 4.90
CA ALA A 83 -0.91 16.08 4.56
C ALA A 83 -2.25 16.40 5.23
N VAL A 84 -3.33 16.28 4.46
CA VAL A 84 -4.70 16.46 4.95
C VAL A 84 -5.55 15.26 4.57
N ASP A 85 -6.13 14.60 5.58
CA ASP A 85 -7.10 13.52 5.39
C ASP A 85 -8.48 14.01 5.85
N ILE A 86 -9.48 13.98 4.97
CA ILE A 86 -10.88 14.26 5.29
C ILE A 86 -11.62 12.93 5.30
N VAL A 87 -11.88 12.40 6.50
CA VAL A 87 -12.36 11.03 6.71
C VAL A 87 -13.78 11.03 7.26
N SER A 88 -14.61 10.11 6.78
CA SER A 88 -15.97 9.91 7.33
C SER A 88 -15.89 9.23 8.69
N ASP A 89 -16.55 9.79 9.70
CA ASP A 89 -16.83 9.13 10.98
C ASP A 89 -17.81 7.97 10.72
N SER A 90 -17.26 6.76 10.69
CA SER A 90 -17.97 5.53 10.34
C SER A 90 -19.02 5.09 11.36
N ASN A 91 -19.11 5.77 12.52
CA ASN A 91 -20.00 5.35 13.61
C ASN A 91 -21.47 5.77 13.42
N ASN A 92 -21.78 6.60 12.43
CA ASN A 92 -23.13 7.09 12.17
C ASN A 92 -23.53 6.87 10.71
N ILE A 93 -23.65 5.62 10.24
CA ILE A 93 -24.07 5.27 8.86
C ILE A 93 -25.54 4.78 8.87
N THR A 94 -26.48 5.65 9.23
CA THR A 94 -27.91 5.28 9.20
C THR A 94 -28.77 6.17 8.32
N ASP A 95 -28.30 7.33 7.81
CA ASP A 95 -29.13 8.22 7.01
C ASP A 95 -28.42 8.86 5.80
N SER A 96 -28.52 8.20 4.65
CA SER A 96 -27.78 8.46 3.40
C SER A 96 -27.97 9.85 2.74
N THR A 97 -28.81 10.73 3.27
CA THR A 97 -29.24 11.97 2.58
C THR A 97 -28.68 13.28 3.16
N TYR A 98 -28.02 13.27 4.33
CA TYR A 98 -27.61 14.52 5.01
C TYR A 98 -26.15 14.61 5.45
N TYR A 99 -25.30 13.64 5.12
CA TYR A 99 -23.89 13.75 5.50
C TYR A 99 -23.23 14.88 4.72
N ALA A 100 -22.70 15.86 5.47
CA ALA A 100 -21.80 16.86 4.95
C ALA A 100 -20.67 16.15 4.19
N THR A 101 -20.29 16.69 3.05
CA THR A 101 -19.29 16.09 2.17
C THR A 101 -18.35 17.22 1.82
N ALA A 102 -17.05 16.95 1.71
CA ALA A 102 -16.10 17.97 1.31
C ALA A 102 -16.55 18.55 -0.03
N SER A 103 -16.62 19.87 -0.14
CA SER A 103 -16.90 20.55 -1.40
C SER A 103 -15.60 21.01 -2.07
N TYR A 104 -15.72 21.57 -3.28
CA TYR A 104 -14.58 22.18 -3.95
C TYR A 104 -14.08 23.44 -3.24
N ARG A 105 -14.91 24.14 -2.44
CA ARG A 105 -14.47 25.30 -1.66
C ARG A 105 -13.47 24.90 -0.58
N LEU A 106 -13.68 23.73 0.04
CA LEU A 106 -12.75 23.18 1.00
C LEU A 106 -11.43 22.78 0.32
N LEU A 107 -11.50 22.14 -0.85
CA LEU A 107 -10.31 21.84 -1.65
C LEU A 107 -9.56 23.11 -2.07
N GLU A 108 -10.27 24.14 -2.54
CA GLU A 108 -9.71 25.44 -2.90
C GLU A 108 -8.93 26.04 -1.73
N ALA A 109 -9.51 26.07 -0.54
CA ALA A 109 -8.85 26.56 0.67
C ALA A 109 -7.56 25.79 0.97
N LEU A 110 -7.57 24.46 0.85
CA LEU A 110 -6.38 23.63 1.03
C LEU A 110 -5.30 23.92 -0.04
N LEU A 111 -5.71 24.12 -1.29
CA LEU A 111 -4.79 24.35 -2.41
C LEU A 111 -4.06 25.71 -2.34
N THR A 112 -4.49 26.64 -1.49
CA THR A 112 -3.75 27.89 -1.23
C THR A 112 -2.48 27.69 -0.39
N HIS A 113 -2.26 26.49 0.15
CA HIS A 113 -1.13 26.16 1.02
C HIS A 113 -0.21 25.09 0.40
N ASN A 114 0.98 24.94 0.97
CA ASN A 114 1.99 23.97 0.53
C ASN A 114 1.70 22.53 1.00
N ILE A 115 0.49 22.05 0.74
CA ILE A 115 0.06 20.70 1.06
C ILE A 115 0.53 19.76 -0.06
N THR A 116 1.19 18.67 0.32
CA THR A 116 1.72 17.68 -0.63
C THR A 116 0.77 16.50 -0.84
N ARG A 117 -0.13 16.23 0.11
CA ARG A 117 -1.12 15.16 0.03
C ARG A 117 -2.49 15.61 0.54
N ILE A 118 -3.53 15.30 -0.23
CA ILE A 118 -4.94 15.42 0.18
C ILE A 118 -5.63 14.09 -0.04
N SER A 119 -6.35 13.61 0.97
CA SER A 119 -7.26 12.46 0.88
C SER A 119 -8.67 12.86 1.27
N VAL A 120 -9.66 12.50 0.48
CA VAL A 120 -11.07 12.86 0.69
C VAL A 120 -11.94 11.62 0.58
N SER A 121 -12.61 11.24 1.66
CA SER A 121 -13.56 10.12 1.63
C SER A 121 -14.76 10.41 0.73
N ARG A 122 -15.30 11.63 0.77
CA ARG A 122 -16.51 12.01 0.04
C ARG A 122 -16.41 13.45 -0.49
N LEU A 123 -16.34 13.60 -1.80
CA LEU A 123 -16.35 14.90 -2.49
C LEU A 123 -17.74 15.17 -3.08
N ARG A 124 -18.28 16.38 -2.90
CA ARG A 124 -19.54 16.81 -3.52
C ARG A 124 -19.31 17.98 -4.46
N CYS A 125 -19.74 17.79 -5.70
CA CYS A 125 -19.78 18.83 -6.71
C CYS A 125 -21.08 19.62 -6.54
N LEU A 126 -20.96 20.91 -6.25
CA LEU A 126 -22.08 21.84 -6.04
C LEU A 126 -22.06 22.90 -7.13
N LYS A 127 -23.23 23.29 -7.64
CA LYS A 127 -23.34 24.25 -8.74
C LYS A 127 -22.81 25.64 -8.35
N GLU A 128 -22.91 25.99 -7.06
CA GLU A 128 -22.47 27.28 -6.54
C GLU A 128 -20.93 27.38 -6.43
N ASN A 129 -20.20 26.27 -6.57
CA ASN A 129 -18.75 26.30 -6.50
C ASN A 129 -18.16 26.84 -7.81
N ASP A 130 -17.59 28.04 -7.74
CA ASP A 130 -16.75 28.57 -8.80
C ASP A 130 -15.40 27.83 -8.80
N VAL A 131 -15.17 27.02 -9.83
CA VAL A 131 -13.90 26.30 -10.01
C VAL A 131 -12.93 27.04 -10.92
N THR A 132 -13.33 28.17 -11.48
CA THR A 132 -12.45 28.98 -12.34
C THR A 132 -11.45 29.79 -11.52
N SER A 133 -11.75 30.04 -10.24
CA SER A 133 -10.90 30.74 -9.28
C SER A 133 -9.85 29.87 -8.58
N LEU A 134 -9.86 28.54 -8.81
CA LEU A 134 -8.93 27.63 -8.13
C LEU A 134 -7.47 28.10 -8.31
N PRO A 135 -6.68 28.21 -7.22
CA PRO A 135 -5.30 28.65 -7.32
C PRO A 135 -4.48 27.58 -8.06
N ASP A 136 -3.50 28.03 -8.84
CA ASP A 136 -2.48 27.12 -9.37
C ASP A 136 -1.71 26.52 -8.18
N ASN A 137 -1.55 25.19 -8.16
CA ASN A 137 -0.88 24.50 -7.08
C ASN A 137 0.28 23.65 -7.61
N ASN A 138 1.48 23.98 -7.13
CA ASN A 138 2.73 23.33 -7.49
C ASN A 138 3.29 22.43 -6.37
N SER A 139 2.52 22.24 -5.30
CA SER A 139 2.97 21.52 -4.09
C SER A 139 2.28 20.16 -3.94
N LEU A 140 1.03 20.03 -4.39
CA LEU A 140 0.21 18.83 -4.24
C LEU A 140 0.73 17.73 -5.18
N GLN A 141 1.30 16.70 -4.58
CA GLN A 141 1.83 15.54 -5.27
C GLN A 141 0.86 14.37 -5.28
N LYS A 142 -0.05 14.29 -4.29
CA LYS A 142 -0.94 13.14 -4.10
C LYS A 142 -2.37 13.60 -3.82
N LEU A 143 -3.31 13.16 -4.65
CA LEU A 143 -4.75 13.41 -4.46
C LEU A 143 -5.50 12.08 -4.45
N TYR A 144 -6.23 11.81 -3.38
CA TYR A 144 -7.08 10.63 -3.24
C TYR A 144 -8.51 11.06 -3.00
N ILE A 145 -9.43 10.62 -3.86
CA ILE A 145 -10.87 10.81 -3.68
C ILE A 145 -11.50 9.43 -3.73
N GLU A 146 -12.27 9.11 -2.70
CA GLU A 146 -12.87 7.79 -2.54
C GLU A 146 -14.28 7.72 -3.16
N LEU A 147 -15.13 8.71 -2.90
CA LEU A 147 -16.47 8.85 -3.48
C LEU A 147 -16.69 10.27 -3.99
N CYS A 148 -17.50 10.39 -5.05
CA CYS A 148 -17.87 11.68 -5.63
C CYS A 148 -19.37 11.76 -5.91
N PHE A 149 -20.01 12.84 -5.45
CA PHE A 149 -21.44 13.11 -5.60
C PHE A 149 -21.66 14.40 -6.41
N GLY A 150 -22.85 14.53 -7.02
CA GLY A 150 -23.21 15.67 -7.87
C GLY A 150 -23.64 15.26 -9.28
N GLU A 151 -24.09 16.25 -10.06
CA GLU A 151 -24.44 16.09 -11.47
C GLU A 151 -23.20 15.77 -12.31
N GLU A 152 -23.35 14.93 -13.33
CA GLU A 152 -22.23 14.46 -14.16
C GLU A 152 -21.50 15.60 -14.88
N ALA A 153 -22.27 16.57 -15.42
CA ALA A 153 -21.71 17.75 -16.07
C ALA A 153 -20.90 18.64 -15.11
N LEU A 154 -21.36 18.75 -13.85
CA LEU A 154 -20.62 19.47 -12.81
C LEU A 154 -19.34 18.74 -12.43
N ILE A 155 -19.41 17.41 -12.22
CA ILE A 155 -18.22 16.59 -11.94
C ILE A 155 -17.19 16.76 -13.06
N ALA A 156 -17.61 16.64 -14.32
CA ALA A 156 -16.74 16.79 -15.48
C ALA A 156 -16.03 18.15 -15.47
N THR A 157 -16.79 19.23 -15.35
CA THR A 157 -16.27 20.61 -15.43
C THR A 157 -15.37 20.93 -14.25
N GLN A 158 -15.83 20.65 -13.03
CA GLN A 158 -15.12 20.97 -11.79
C GLN A 158 -13.82 20.19 -11.65
N PHE A 159 -13.86 18.89 -11.95
CA PHE A 159 -12.66 18.08 -11.85
C PHE A 159 -11.65 18.38 -12.97
N THR A 160 -12.12 18.68 -14.19
CA THR A 160 -11.24 19.13 -15.27
C THR A 160 -10.53 20.42 -14.90
N SER A 161 -11.25 21.40 -14.32
CA SER A 161 -10.64 22.63 -13.83
C SER A 161 -9.60 22.33 -12.75
N LEU A 162 -9.96 21.53 -11.74
CA LEU A 162 -9.04 21.12 -10.68
C LEU A 162 -7.75 20.50 -11.23
N LEU A 163 -7.84 19.48 -12.09
CA LEU A 163 -6.65 18.82 -12.66
C LEU A 163 -5.77 19.77 -13.47
N SER A 164 -6.36 20.81 -14.08
CA SER A 164 -5.58 21.82 -14.80
C SER A 164 -4.67 22.64 -13.87
N LYS A 165 -5.01 22.74 -12.58
CA LYS A 165 -4.30 23.50 -11.55
C LYS A 165 -3.19 22.73 -10.83
N LEU A 166 -3.22 21.39 -10.87
CA LEU A 166 -2.32 20.53 -10.09
C LEU A 166 -1.06 20.14 -10.88
N LYS A 167 -0.09 21.04 -11.00
CA LYS A 167 1.09 20.84 -11.89
C LYS A 167 2.10 19.82 -11.38
N ALA A 168 2.17 19.63 -10.06
CA ALA A 168 3.10 18.72 -9.41
C ALA A 168 2.51 17.33 -9.10
N LEU A 169 1.30 17.04 -9.59
CA LEU A 169 0.58 15.82 -9.24
C LEU A 169 1.31 14.58 -9.80
N LYS A 170 1.70 13.69 -8.90
CA LYS A 170 2.37 12.41 -9.20
C LYS A 170 1.47 11.20 -8.93
N GLN A 171 0.54 11.31 -7.99
CA GLN A 171 -0.37 10.21 -7.63
C GLN A 171 -1.81 10.69 -7.59
N LEU A 172 -2.70 9.96 -8.27
CA LEU A 172 -4.11 10.29 -8.35
C LEU A 172 -4.95 9.04 -8.13
N SER A 173 -5.88 9.09 -7.18
CA SER A 173 -6.92 8.08 -6.99
C SER A 173 -8.28 8.71 -7.11
N ILE A 174 -9.12 8.19 -8.02
CA ILE A 174 -10.47 8.71 -8.23
C ILE A 174 -11.51 7.59 -8.34
N PRO A 175 -12.78 7.86 -7.97
CA PRO A 175 -13.87 6.94 -8.22
C PRO A 175 -14.26 6.93 -9.70
N GLU A 176 -14.93 5.85 -10.12
CA GLU A 176 -15.42 5.66 -11.48
C GLU A 176 -16.19 6.87 -12.03
N LYS A 177 -17.03 7.47 -11.19
CA LYS A 177 -17.90 8.57 -11.59
C LYS A 177 -17.12 9.78 -12.08
N ILE A 178 -15.92 10.03 -11.54
CA ILE A 178 -15.05 11.08 -12.07
C ILE A 178 -14.45 10.60 -13.39
N ALA A 179 -13.81 9.43 -13.40
CA ALA A 179 -13.12 8.91 -14.58
C ALA A 179 -14.01 8.74 -15.82
N ALA A 180 -15.29 8.42 -15.63
CA ALA A 180 -16.25 8.27 -16.72
C ALA A 180 -16.71 9.62 -17.33
N ASN A 181 -16.58 10.72 -16.59
CA ASN A 181 -17.16 12.01 -16.96
C ASN A 181 -16.12 13.08 -17.36
N ILE A 182 -14.86 12.96 -16.94
CA ILE A 182 -13.83 13.97 -17.25
C ILE A 182 -13.31 13.83 -18.68
N ASP A 183 -13.08 14.96 -19.35
CA ASP A 183 -12.61 15.03 -20.73
C ASP A 183 -11.19 14.44 -20.89
N SER A 184 -10.93 13.78 -22.02
CA SER A 184 -9.62 13.20 -22.36
C SER A 184 -8.50 14.25 -22.35
N SER A 185 -8.80 15.51 -22.65
CA SER A 185 -7.87 16.63 -22.57
C SER A 185 -7.42 16.95 -21.14
N ALA A 186 -8.25 16.66 -20.12
CA ALA A 186 -7.89 16.85 -18.72
C ALA A 186 -6.73 15.94 -18.31
N PHE A 187 -6.66 14.71 -18.84
CA PHE A 187 -5.54 13.82 -18.57
C PHE A 187 -4.23 14.28 -19.19
N LYS A 188 -4.27 15.07 -20.29
CA LYS A 188 -3.05 15.62 -20.89
C LYS A 188 -2.31 16.57 -19.96
N THR A 189 -2.99 17.20 -19.00
CA THR A 189 -2.35 18.05 -17.99
C THR A 189 -1.59 17.23 -16.93
N LEU A 190 -1.82 15.92 -16.88
CA LEU A 190 -1.23 14.98 -15.93
C LEU A 190 0.01 14.27 -16.49
N ALA A 191 0.84 14.98 -17.26
CA ALA A 191 2.04 14.41 -17.89
C ALA A 191 3.06 13.85 -16.88
N ASN A 192 3.05 14.35 -15.64
CA ASN A 192 3.94 13.92 -14.55
C ASN A 192 3.34 12.82 -13.66
N LEU A 193 2.14 12.32 -13.98
CA LEU A 193 1.46 11.33 -13.16
C LEU A 193 2.19 9.98 -13.22
N GLU A 194 2.68 9.52 -12.07
CA GLU A 194 3.44 8.27 -11.90
C GLU A 194 2.54 7.11 -11.44
N GLU A 195 1.55 7.39 -10.60
CA GLU A 195 0.60 6.39 -10.09
C GLU A 195 -0.85 6.82 -10.26
N PHE A 196 -1.65 5.95 -10.89
CA PHE A 196 -3.07 6.15 -11.05
C PHE A 196 -3.86 5.00 -10.44
N THR A 197 -4.85 5.34 -9.61
CA THR A 197 -5.77 4.38 -9.01
C THR A 197 -7.20 4.72 -9.41
N LEU A 198 -7.89 3.74 -9.96
CA LEU A 198 -9.26 3.86 -10.43
C LEU A 198 -10.12 2.82 -9.74
N ARG A 199 -11.21 3.24 -9.09
CA ARG A 199 -12.29 2.33 -8.68
C ARG A 199 -13.33 2.26 -9.77
N ALA A 200 -13.22 1.32 -10.71
CA ALA A 200 -14.13 1.16 -11.86
C ALA A 200 -15.13 0.04 -11.60
N ASN A 201 -16.39 0.36 -11.28
CA ASN A 201 -17.45 -0.61 -11.09
C ASN A 201 -18.16 -0.95 -12.42
N THR A 202 -19.13 -0.12 -12.82
CA THR A 202 -20.12 -0.44 -13.86
C THR A 202 -20.12 0.54 -15.03
N LEU A 203 -19.70 1.79 -14.82
CA LEU A 203 -19.68 2.81 -15.87
C LEU A 203 -18.59 2.52 -16.90
N LYS A 204 -18.83 3.00 -18.12
CA LYS A 204 -17.87 2.88 -19.20
C LYS A 204 -16.71 3.86 -18.95
N VAL A 205 -15.51 3.34 -18.67
CA VAL A 205 -14.32 4.16 -18.48
C VAL A 205 -13.47 4.19 -19.75
N ARG A 206 -12.95 5.38 -20.10
CA ARG A 206 -12.04 5.59 -21.22
C ARG A 206 -10.59 5.32 -20.82
N PHE A 207 -10.19 4.05 -20.79
CA PHE A 207 -8.82 3.66 -20.41
C PHE A 207 -7.72 4.30 -21.27
N GLN A 208 -8.02 4.60 -22.53
CA GLN A 208 -7.08 5.22 -23.47
C GLN A 208 -6.52 6.55 -22.96
N ASP A 209 -7.30 7.26 -22.13
CA ASP A 209 -6.98 8.61 -21.68
C ASP A 209 -5.87 8.63 -20.62
N PHE A 210 -5.70 7.54 -19.86
CA PHE A 210 -4.70 7.47 -18.79
C PHE A 210 -3.69 6.33 -18.93
N VAL A 211 -4.03 5.21 -19.59
CA VAL A 211 -3.08 4.09 -19.80
C VAL A 211 -1.87 4.53 -20.64
N GLN A 212 -2.02 5.54 -21.49
CA GLN A 212 -0.95 6.06 -22.35
C GLN A 212 -0.21 7.26 -21.76
N LEU A 213 -0.44 7.61 -20.49
CA LEU A 213 0.29 8.70 -19.86
C LEU A 213 1.79 8.34 -19.80
N PRO A 214 2.68 9.26 -20.24
CA PRO A 214 4.08 8.95 -20.50
C PRO A 214 4.85 8.60 -19.22
N SER A 215 4.55 9.29 -18.12
CA SER A 215 5.21 9.08 -16.82
C SER A 215 4.55 8.02 -15.94
N LEU A 216 3.39 7.49 -16.36
CA LEU A 216 2.65 6.54 -15.53
C LEU A 216 3.46 5.27 -15.41
N THR A 217 3.82 4.85 -14.20
CA THR A 217 4.56 3.60 -13.94
C THR A 217 3.73 2.60 -13.17
N LYS A 218 2.63 3.03 -12.55
CA LYS A 218 1.72 2.17 -11.79
C LYS A 218 0.26 2.49 -12.03
N LEU A 219 -0.50 1.49 -12.43
CA LEU A 219 -1.94 1.57 -12.62
C LEU A 219 -2.64 0.53 -11.73
N ASN A 220 -3.47 0.99 -10.80
CA ASN A 220 -4.32 0.12 -10.00
C ASN A 220 -5.79 0.29 -10.42
N VAL A 221 -6.47 -0.81 -10.78
CA VAL A 221 -7.89 -0.81 -11.13
C VAL A 221 -8.65 -1.70 -10.16
N TYR A 222 -9.54 -1.09 -9.39
CA TYR A 222 -10.41 -1.73 -8.40
C TYR A 222 -11.81 -1.96 -8.97
N ASN A 223 -12.44 -3.05 -8.55
CA ASN A 223 -13.80 -3.47 -8.85
C ASN A 223 -14.15 -3.61 -10.34
N CYS A 224 -13.15 -3.86 -11.20
CA CYS A 224 -13.32 -3.93 -12.65
C CYS A 224 -14.11 -5.17 -13.09
N ASN A 225 -15.42 -5.16 -12.80
CA ASN A 225 -16.35 -6.27 -12.98
C ASN A 225 -17.10 -6.15 -14.32
N ASN A 226 -17.02 -4.99 -14.97
CA ASN A 226 -17.63 -4.77 -16.26
C ASN A 226 -16.73 -5.34 -17.37
N LYS A 227 -17.25 -6.31 -18.13
CA LYS A 227 -16.56 -6.95 -19.27
C LYS A 227 -16.08 -5.95 -20.33
N TYR A 228 -16.84 -4.88 -20.57
CA TYR A 228 -16.45 -3.82 -21.48
C TYR A 228 -15.20 -3.09 -20.98
N ASN A 229 -15.16 -2.75 -19.69
CA ASN A 229 -14.00 -2.09 -19.08
C ASN A 229 -12.76 -2.98 -19.14
N ILE A 230 -12.90 -4.28 -18.85
CA ILE A 230 -11.78 -5.22 -18.97
C ILE A 230 -11.28 -5.34 -20.41
N ARG A 231 -12.19 -5.46 -21.40
CA ARG A 231 -11.80 -5.50 -22.80
C ARG A 231 -11.13 -4.19 -23.24
N SER A 232 -11.68 -3.05 -22.84
CA SER A 232 -11.10 -1.75 -23.14
C SER A 232 -9.72 -1.60 -22.52
N LEU A 233 -9.54 -2.00 -21.26
CA LEU A 233 -8.23 -2.00 -20.60
C LEU A 233 -7.23 -2.88 -21.38
N ALA A 234 -7.63 -4.10 -21.75
CA ALA A 234 -6.78 -5.01 -22.52
C ALA A 234 -6.31 -4.40 -23.87
N GLU A 235 -7.22 -3.79 -24.63
CA GLU A 235 -6.88 -3.15 -25.91
C GLU A 235 -5.94 -1.95 -25.73
N GLU A 236 -6.11 -1.17 -24.66
CA GLU A 236 -5.24 -0.02 -24.41
C GLU A 236 -3.87 -0.44 -23.87
N LEU A 237 -3.81 -1.49 -23.06
CA LEU A 237 -2.53 -2.04 -22.61
C LEU A 237 -1.67 -2.48 -23.79
N LYS A 238 -2.23 -3.12 -24.82
CA LYS A 238 -1.48 -3.54 -26.03
C LYS A 238 -0.81 -2.39 -26.78
N LYS A 239 -1.37 -1.19 -26.70
CA LYS A 239 -0.83 0.00 -27.40
C LYS A 239 0.29 0.67 -26.63
N ARG A 240 0.44 0.35 -25.34
CA ARG A 240 1.40 1.00 -24.46
C ARG A 240 2.81 0.50 -24.74
N THR A 241 3.76 1.43 -24.78
CA THR A 241 5.17 1.16 -25.11
C THR A 241 6.13 1.34 -23.94
N THR A 242 5.67 1.87 -22.81
CA THR A 242 6.49 2.14 -21.62
C THR A 242 6.18 1.16 -20.49
N PRO A 243 7.17 0.81 -19.64
CA PRO A 243 6.97 -0.11 -18.51
C PRO A 243 5.81 0.29 -17.59
N LEU A 244 5.07 -0.70 -17.09
CA LEU A 244 3.92 -0.51 -16.20
C LEU A 244 3.80 -1.63 -15.19
N PHE A 245 3.59 -1.25 -13.94
CA PHE A 245 3.04 -2.11 -12.92
C PHE A 245 1.50 -2.06 -12.97
N LEU A 246 0.86 -3.20 -13.21
CA LEU A 246 -0.59 -3.33 -13.26
C LEU A 246 -1.12 -4.01 -11.99
N GLY A 247 -1.89 -3.29 -11.19
CA GLY A 247 -2.67 -3.84 -10.09
C GLY A 247 -4.13 -3.99 -10.47
N LEU A 248 -4.70 -5.18 -10.31
CA LEU A 248 -6.11 -5.48 -10.52
C LEU A 248 -6.70 -6.02 -9.24
N ASN A 249 -7.71 -5.34 -8.72
CA ASN A 249 -8.44 -5.77 -7.54
C ASN A 249 -9.91 -5.90 -7.89
N SER A 250 -10.50 -7.07 -7.71
CA SER A 250 -11.92 -7.26 -7.99
C SER A 250 -12.53 -8.34 -7.09
N HIS A 251 -13.75 -8.06 -6.60
CA HIS A 251 -14.58 -9.04 -5.92
C HIS A 251 -15.16 -10.08 -6.89
N TYR A 252 -15.46 -9.67 -8.13
CA TYR A 252 -16.12 -10.49 -9.14
C TYR A 252 -15.30 -10.47 -10.44
N PHE A 253 -14.30 -11.33 -10.48
CA PHE A 253 -13.50 -11.57 -11.67
C PHE A 253 -13.61 -13.05 -12.01
N ASP A 254 -14.13 -13.34 -13.19
CA ASP A 254 -14.39 -14.72 -13.65
C ASP A 254 -13.47 -15.11 -14.81
N LYS A 255 -13.60 -16.36 -15.26
CA LYS A 255 -12.82 -16.90 -16.36
C LYS A 255 -12.91 -16.07 -17.64
N GLN A 256 -14.05 -15.46 -17.95
CA GLN A 256 -14.22 -14.65 -19.16
C GLN A 256 -13.47 -13.32 -19.04
N HIS A 257 -13.42 -12.73 -17.85
CA HIS A 257 -12.59 -11.55 -17.60
C HIS A 257 -11.11 -11.90 -17.75
N PHE A 258 -10.65 -13.01 -17.16
CA PHE A 258 -9.28 -13.52 -17.33
C PHE A 258 -8.92 -13.75 -18.81
N LYS A 259 -9.81 -14.46 -19.51
CA LYS A 259 -9.63 -14.75 -20.93
C LYS A 259 -9.52 -13.47 -21.75
N SER A 260 -10.44 -12.53 -21.54
CA SER A 260 -10.44 -11.24 -22.26
C SER A 260 -9.18 -10.43 -22.01
N LEU A 261 -8.61 -10.53 -20.81
CA LEU A 261 -7.45 -9.76 -20.43
C LEU A 261 -6.12 -10.43 -20.81
N PHE A 262 -6.02 -11.76 -20.80
CA PHE A 262 -4.72 -12.44 -20.89
C PHE A 262 -4.60 -13.48 -22.01
N GLU A 263 -5.71 -14.03 -22.50
CA GLU A 263 -5.65 -15.07 -23.54
C GLU A 263 -5.13 -14.47 -24.85
N ASN A 264 -4.11 -15.12 -25.43
CA ASN A 264 -3.47 -14.71 -26.68
C ASN A 264 -2.97 -13.26 -26.68
N GLN A 265 -2.67 -12.72 -25.49
CA GLN A 265 -2.04 -11.41 -25.34
C GLN A 265 -0.54 -11.54 -25.26
N GLN A 266 0.18 -10.45 -25.51
CA GLN A 266 1.61 -10.31 -25.25
C GLN A 266 1.83 -8.91 -24.66
N TYR A 267 2.17 -8.86 -23.38
CA TYR A 267 2.30 -7.62 -22.62
C TYR A 267 3.74 -7.32 -22.27
N SER A 268 4.55 -7.02 -23.29
CA SER A 268 5.97 -6.69 -23.13
C SER A 268 6.24 -5.46 -22.24
N GLN A 269 5.24 -4.60 -22.10
CA GLN A 269 5.30 -3.38 -21.32
C GLN A 269 4.90 -3.59 -19.85
N ILE A 270 4.34 -4.74 -19.47
CA ILE A 270 3.87 -4.97 -18.09
C ILE A 270 4.97 -5.67 -17.29
N THR A 271 5.70 -4.88 -16.52
CA THR A 271 6.86 -5.34 -15.72
C THR A 271 6.46 -5.82 -14.33
N GLY A 272 5.24 -5.53 -13.89
CA GLY A 272 4.70 -6.06 -12.65
C GLY A 272 3.21 -6.26 -12.71
N LEU A 273 2.73 -7.35 -12.09
CA LEU A 273 1.33 -7.71 -12.04
C LEU A 273 0.94 -8.03 -10.60
N LYS A 274 -0.10 -7.35 -10.10
CA LYS A 274 -0.78 -7.70 -8.85
C LYS A 274 -2.23 -8.05 -9.12
N LEU A 275 -2.63 -9.27 -8.78
CA LEU A 275 -4.00 -9.76 -8.91
C LEU A 275 -4.58 -10.02 -7.53
N ILE A 276 -5.56 -9.22 -7.12
CA ILE A 276 -6.37 -9.46 -5.91
C ILE A 276 -7.77 -9.82 -6.35
N MET A 277 -8.11 -11.11 -6.32
CA MET A 277 -9.37 -11.60 -6.89
C MET A 277 -10.08 -12.52 -5.92
N ARG A 278 -11.24 -12.10 -5.44
CA ARG A 278 -12.00 -12.89 -4.45
C ARG A 278 -13.00 -13.86 -5.08
N GLY A 279 -13.38 -13.61 -6.34
CA GLY A 279 -14.45 -14.34 -7.02
C GLY A 279 -14.01 -15.52 -7.90
N GLU A 280 -12.79 -15.48 -8.47
CA GLU A 280 -12.31 -16.58 -9.33
C GLU A 280 -11.98 -17.81 -8.49
N LYS A 281 -12.53 -18.96 -8.90
CA LYS A 281 -12.36 -20.25 -8.24
C LYS A 281 -11.63 -21.27 -9.11
N SER A 282 -11.56 -21.03 -10.42
CA SER A 282 -10.91 -21.91 -11.37
C SER A 282 -9.42 -21.61 -11.46
N SER A 283 -8.60 -22.52 -10.95
CA SER A 283 -7.14 -22.50 -11.13
C SER A 283 -6.73 -22.41 -12.61
N LYS A 284 -7.50 -23.03 -13.52
CA LYS A 284 -7.24 -23.01 -14.97
C LYS A 284 -7.22 -21.60 -15.58
N SER A 285 -7.90 -20.61 -14.99
CA SER A 285 -7.84 -19.22 -15.48
C SER A 285 -6.42 -18.64 -15.39
N LEU A 286 -5.58 -19.14 -14.46
CA LEU A 286 -4.19 -18.71 -14.32
C LEU A 286 -3.33 -19.11 -15.52
N SER A 287 -3.70 -20.14 -16.30
CA SER A 287 -2.90 -20.55 -17.45
C SER A 287 -2.91 -19.51 -18.58
N TYR A 288 -3.86 -18.57 -18.57
CA TYR A 288 -3.86 -17.46 -19.52
C TYR A 288 -2.72 -16.46 -19.27
N LEU A 289 -2.14 -16.43 -18.06
CA LEU A 289 -0.94 -15.63 -17.79
C LEU A 289 0.25 -16.11 -18.63
N ASN A 290 0.29 -17.40 -18.97
CA ASN A 290 1.40 -17.99 -19.72
C ASN A 290 1.50 -17.40 -21.14
N SER A 291 0.37 -17.13 -21.80
CA SER A 291 0.39 -16.44 -23.09
C SER A 291 0.78 -14.97 -22.94
N ALA A 292 0.19 -14.30 -21.95
CA ALA A 292 0.35 -12.86 -21.74
C ALA A 292 1.80 -12.41 -21.49
N PHE A 293 2.62 -13.25 -20.86
CA PHE A 293 3.97 -12.93 -20.40
C PHE A 293 5.03 -13.91 -20.90
N ALA A 294 4.85 -14.44 -22.11
CA ALA A 294 5.77 -15.42 -22.71
C ALA A 294 7.15 -14.84 -23.07
N ASP A 295 7.32 -13.51 -23.02
CA ASP A 295 8.53 -12.78 -23.42
C ASP A 295 9.47 -12.44 -22.25
N ASN A 296 9.20 -12.97 -21.05
CA ASN A 296 10.01 -12.78 -19.85
C ASN A 296 10.16 -11.32 -19.39
N THR A 297 9.19 -10.46 -19.68
CA THR A 297 9.19 -9.03 -19.25
C THR A 297 8.66 -8.82 -17.83
N LEU A 298 7.98 -9.81 -17.26
CA LEU A 298 7.38 -9.72 -15.93
C LEU A 298 8.42 -9.94 -14.82
N HIS A 299 8.71 -8.88 -14.05
CA HIS A 299 9.63 -8.90 -12.91
C HIS A 299 8.96 -9.10 -11.56
N ILE A 300 7.69 -8.67 -11.42
CA ILE A 300 6.94 -8.75 -10.17
C ILE A 300 5.62 -9.46 -10.41
N LEU A 301 5.35 -10.52 -9.65
CA LEU A 301 4.07 -11.22 -9.67
C LEU A 301 3.52 -11.34 -8.25
N ALA A 302 2.36 -10.74 -8.01
CA ALA A 302 1.62 -10.87 -6.76
C ALA A 302 0.23 -11.44 -7.06
N ILE A 303 -0.08 -12.61 -6.51
CA ILE A 303 -1.36 -13.30 -6.72
C ILE A 303 -2.02 -13.55 -5.36
N GLU A 304 -3.14 -12.88 -5.15
CA GLU A 304 -3.97 -12.90 -3.95
C GLU A 304 -5.37 -13.38 -4.36
N MET A 305 -5.55 -14.70 -4.56
CA MET A 305 -6.83 -15.26 -4.99
C MET A 305 -7.08 -16.70 -4.49
N PRO A 306 -8.35 -17.10 -4.26
CA PRO A 306 -8.70 -18.47 -3.90
C PRO A 306 -8.31 -19.52 -4.95
N ALA A 307 -8.26 -19.13 -6.23
CA ALA A 307 -7.94 -20.01 -7.36
C ALA A 307 -6.50 -20.58 -7.34
N LEU A 308 -5.64 -20.13 -6.41
CA LEU A 308 -4.34 -20.78 -6.20
C LEU A 308 -4.49 -22.19 -5.62
N LYS A 309 -5.56 -22.48 -4.90
CA LYS A 309 -5.90 -23.85 -4.46
C LYS A 309 -6.23 -24.74 -5.66
N ASN A 310 -6.21 -26.06 -5.45
CA ASN A 310 -6.62 -27.05 -6.46
C ASN A 310 -5.77 -26.97 -7.74
N GLY A 311 -4.44 -26.94 -7.60
CA GLY A 311 -3.49 -26.94 -8.71
C GLY A 311 -3.22 -25.58 -9.36
N GLY A 312 -3.73 -24.47 -8.80
CA GLY A 312 -3.41 -23.12 -9.28
C GLY A 312 -1.95 -22.76 -9.03
N VAL A 313 -1.40 -23.13 -7.87
CA VAL A 313 0.04 -22.96 -7.60
C VAL A 313 0.90 -23.73 -8.60
N ASP A 314 0.52 -24.95 -8.98
CA ASP A 314 1.23 -25.72 -10.00
C ASP A 314 1.26 -25.01 -11.37
N ILE A 315 0.16 -24.34 -11.75
CA ILE A 315 0.09 -23.58 -13.00
C ILE A 315 1.05 -22.39 -12.97
N VAL A 316 1.13 -21.69 -11.82
CA VAL A 316 2.06 -20.58 -11.62
C VAL A 316 3.49 -21.11 -11.63
N ALA A 317 3.81 -22.11 -10.82
CA ALA A 317 5.14 -22.71 -10.71
C ALA A 317 5.66 -23.26 -12.05
N LYS A 318 4.81 -23.90 -12.84
CA LYS A 318 5.18 -24.44 -14.17
C LYS A 318 5.01 -23.44 -15.31
N GLY A 319 4.56 -22.22 -15.00
CA GLY A 319 4.36 -21.17 -15.97
C GLY A 319 5.69 -20.68 -16.56
N PRO A 320 5.71 -20.18 -17.81
CA PRO A 320 6.92 -19.71 -18.45
C PRO A 320 7.59 -18.61 -17.62
N HIS A 321 6.83 -17.80 -16.89
CA HIS A 321 7.27 -16.69 -16.04
C HIS A 321 8.05 -17.10 -14.77
N LEU A 322 8.07 -18.39 -14.41
CA LEU A 322 8.86 -18.94 -13.30
C LEU A 322 9.91 -19.97 -13.76
N THR A 323 10.18 -20.05 -15.05
CA THR A 323 11.27 -20.88 -15.58
C THR A 323 12.63 -20.20 -15.39
N SER A 324 13.73 -20.97 -15.44
CA SER A 324 15.09 -20.48 -15.20
C SER A 324 15.58 -19.39 -16.16
N SER A 325 14.83 -19.06 -17.22
CA SER A 325 15.16 -18.03 -18.20
C SER A 325 14.47 -16.68 -17.95
N THR A 326 13.72 -16.53 -16.85
CA THR A 326 12.85 -15.38 -16.63
C THR A 326 13.51 -14.29 -15.81
N SER A 327 12.94 -13.09 -15.93
CA SER A 327 13.37 -11.90 -15.22
C SER A 327 12.62 -11.67 -13.89
N LEU A 328 11.86 -12.68 -13.42
CA LEU A 328 11.03 -12.55 -12.22
C LEU A 328 11.91 -12.46 -10.97
N THR A 329 11.91 -11.29 -10.34
CA THR A 329 12.66 -11.03 -9.11
C THR A 329 11.79 -11.09 -7.86
N ARG A 330 10.47 -10.96 -8.00
CA ARG A 330 9.54 -10.92 -6.86
C ARG A 330 8.29 -11.76 -7.09
N LEU A 331 8.03 -12.70 -6.18
CA LEU A 331 6.81 -13.50 -6.13
C LEU A 331 6.11 -13.33 -4.77
N SER A 332 4.82 -12.99 -4.80
CA SER A 332 4.00 -12.84 -3.59
C SER A 332 2.67 -13.59 -3.69
N LEU A 333 2.41 -14.48 -2.73
CA LEU A 333 1.20 -15.29 -2.58
C LEU A 333 0.58 -15.14 -1.17
N GLN A 334 0.74 -13.97 -0.53
CA GLN A 334 0.45 -13.73 0.91
C GLN A 334 -1.03 -13.78 1.34
N GLU A 335 -1.99 -13.77 0.44
CA GLU A 335 -3.42 -13.85 0.82
C GLU A 335 -4.05 -15.20 0.46
N SER A 336 -3.21 -16.16 0.06
CA SER A 336 -3.64 -17.45 -0.43
C SER A 336 -3.30 -18.51 0.61
N THR A 337 -4.32 -19.17 1.17
CA THR A 337 -4.09 -20.31 2.05
C THR A 337 -3.63 -21.49 1.19
N LEU A 338 -2.33 -21.77 1.19
CA LEU A 338 -1.74 -22.90 0.49
C LEU A 338 -1.44 -24.03 1.48
N ASP A 339 -1.60 -25.27 1.04
CA ASP A 339 -1.18 -26.45 1.79
C ASP A 339 0.22 -26.94 1.36
N ASN A 340 0.72 -27.99 2.04
CA ASN A 340 2.03 -28.55 1.72
C ASN A 340 2.12 -29.07 0.29
N GLN A 341 1.07 -29.71 -0.21
CA GLN A 341 1.08 -30.36 -1.53
C GLN A 341 1.12 -29.30 -2.64
N ASP A 342 0.37 -28.21 -2.47
CA ASP A 342 0.35 -27.08 -3.39
C ASP A 342 1.74 -26.46 -3.56
N VAL A 343 2.56 -26.44 -2.50
CA VAL A 343 3.77 -25.60 -2.47
C VAL A 343 5.05 -26.38 -2.79
N GLN A 344 5.08 -27.71 -2.73
CA GLN A 344 6.30 -28.48 -3.05
C GLN A 344 6.80 -28.21 -4.48
N THR A 345 5.91 -28.18 -5.47
CA THR A 345 6.27 -27.85 -6.86
C THR A 345 6.85 -26.44 -6.95
N LEU A 346 6.20 -25.49 -6.27
CA LEU A 346 6.63 -24.09 -6.28
C LEU A 346 8.00 -23.92 -5.63
N ILE A 347 8.22 -24.51 -4.46
CA ILE A 347 9.50 -24.44 -3.75
C ILE A 347 10.62 -25.05 -4.58
N SER A 348 10.41 -26.21 -5.20
CA SER A 348 11.41 -26.84 -6.06
C SER A 348 11.76 -25.96 -7.27
N THR A 349 10.76 -25.28 -7.83
CA THR A 349 10.97 -24.34 -8.93
C THR A 349 11.77 -23.12 -8.47
N ILE A 350 11.39 -22.54 -7.32
CA ILE A 350 12.05 -21.37 -6.75
C ILE A 350 13.49 -21.67 -6.36
N ALA A 351 13.75 -22.85 -5.80
CA ALA A 351 15.06 -23.18 -5.27
C ALA A 351 16.15 -23.18 -6.35
N THR A 352 15.77 -23.43 -7.61
CA THR A 352 16.64 -23.32 -8.79
C THR A 352 16.49 -22.02 -9.60
N HIS A 353 15.63 -21.10 -9.18
CA HIS A 353 15.34 -19.87 -9.92
C HIS A 353 16.48 -18.84 -9.78
N PRO A 354 17.18 -18.47 -10.88
CA PRO A 354 18.45 -17.73 -10.79
C PRO A 354 18.32 -16.24 -10.55
N ALA A 355 17.11 -15.68 -10.59
CA ALA A 355 16.86 -14.24 -10.45
C ALA A 355 15.90 -13.88 -9.29
N LEU A 356 15.34 -14.88 -8.59
CA LEU A 356 14.30 -14.58 -7.60
C LEU A 356 14.93 -14.04 -6.31
N GLU A 357 14.58 -12.82 -5.95
CA GLU A 357 15.10 -12.12 -4.77
C GLU A 357 14.10 -12.09 -3.62
N VAL A 358 12.80 -11.99 -3.94
CA VAL A 358 11.74 -11.84 -2.94
C VAL A 358 10.70 -12.93 -3.11
N LEU A 359 10.54 -13.73 -2.05
CA LEU A 359 9.46 -14.70 -1.93
C LEU A 359 8.61 -14.37 -0.71
N LYS A 360 7.31 -14.17 -0.93
CA LYS A 360 6.33 -14.01 0.14
C LYS A 360 5.18 -14.98 -0.04
N MET A 361 4.85 -15.76 0.97
CA MET A 361 3.76 -16.76 0.92
C MET A 361 3.09 -16.86 2.28
N ASN A 362 1.76 -16.94 2.30
CA ASN A 362 1.01 -17.14 3.55
C ASN A 362 0.40 -18.53 3.59
N ALA A 363 1.30 -19.50 3.62
CA ALA A 363 0.95 -20.88 3.47
C ALA A 363 1.05 -21.59 4.81
N ASN A 364 0.10 -22.50 5.08
CA ASN A 364 0.17 -23.38 6.25
C ASN A 364 1.13 -24.55 5.95
N ILE A 365 2.33 -24.21 5.50
CA ILE A 365 3.35 -25.19 5.11
C ILE A 365 4.10 -25.60 6.37
N THR A 366 4.32 -26.90 6.52
CA THR A 366 5.22 -27.45 7.53
C THR A 366 6.58 -27.84 6.95
N ASN A 367 6.69 -27.95 5.62
CA ASN A 367 7.91 -28.40 4.95
C ASN A 367 8.37 -27.46 3.81
N VAL A 368 9.34 -26.61 4.11
CA VAL A 368 10.10 -25.77 3.15
C VAL A 368 11.51 -26.33 2.88
N GLN A 369 11.79 -27.57 3.28
CA GLN A 369 13.13 -28.18 3.26
C GLN A 369 13.83 -28.10 1.90
N ARG A 370 13.09 -28.32 0.80
CA ARG A 370 13.64 -28.23 -0.57
C ARG A 370 14.20 -26.85 -0.92
N LEU A 371 13.63 -25.77 -0.37
CA LEU A 371 14.15 -24.42 -0.57
C LEU A 371 15.59 -24.30 -0.09
N PHE A 372 15.90 -25.01 1.00
CA PHE A 372 17.20 -25.00 1.63
C PHE A 372 18.16 -26.01 1.01
N GLU A 373 17.69 -27.20 0.63
CA GLU A 373 18.54 -28.26 0.09
C GLU A 373 19.24 -27.86 -1.21
N GLU A 374 18.56 -27.14 -2.09
CA GLU A 374 19.11 -26.74 -3.39
C GLU A 374 19.86 -25.40 -3.33
N GLY A 375 19.75 -24.66 -2.21
CA GLY A 375 20.60 -23.50 -1.90
C GLY A 375 20.40 -22.31 -2.82
N ASN A 376 19.17 -21.76 -2.90
CA ASN A 376 18.92 -20.54 -3.66
C ASN A 376 19.77 -19.38 -3.10
N THR A 377 20.73 -18.92 -3.89
CA THR A 377 21.66 -17.85 -3.49
C THR A 377 21.14 -16.46 -3.83
N THR A 378 20.09 -16.31 -4.63
CA THR A 378 19.58 -14.99 -5.03
C THR A 378 18.54 -14.44 -4.07
N LEU A 379 17.93 -15.29 -3.24
CA LEU A 379 16.88 -14.89 -2.32
C LEU A 379 17.42 -13.98 -1.22
N THR A 380 16.88 -12.76 -1.16
CA THR A 380 17.21 -11.74 -0.15
C THR A 380 16.07 -11.50 0.84
N VAL A 381 14.84 -11.87 0.49
CA VAL A 381 13.66 -11.73 1.34
C VAL A 381 12.82 -13.01 1.30
N LEU A 382 12.59 -13.60 2.47
CA LEU A 382 11.69 -14.75 2.67
C LEU A 382 10.63 -14.40 3.71
N SER A 383 9.35 -14.36 3.31
CA SER A 383 8.21 -14.16 4.22
C SER A 383 7.26 -15.35 4.14
N THR A 384 7.22 -16.12 5.23
CA THR A 384 6.37 -17.29 5.44
C THR A 384 5.83 -17.28 6.88
N PRO A 385 4.98 -16.30 7.25
CA PRO A 385 4.61 -16.03 8.66
C PRO A 385 3.90 -17.19 9.37
N LYS A 386 3.36 -18.15 8.63
CA LYS A 386 2.68 -19.34 9.18
C LYS A 386 3.53 -20.62 9.15
N VAL A 387 4.71 -20.57 8.55
CA VAL A 387 5.67 -21.68 8.64
C VAL A 387 6.32 -21.62 10.01
N ILE A 388 6.12 -22.68 10.79
CA ILE A 388 6.74 -22.83 12.11
C ILE A 388 8.15 -23.38 11.93
N PHE A 389 9.15 -22.58 12.26
CA PHE A 389 10.53 -23.06 12.32
C PHE A 389 10.84 -23.64 13.71
N ASN A 390 11.44 -24.83 13.74
CA ASN A 390 12.10 -25.42 14.91
C ASN A 390 13.64 -25.31 14.75
N ASN A 391 14.41 -25.77 15.74
CA ASN A 391 15.88 -25.71 15.67
C ASN A 391 16.47 -26.38 14.41
N SER A 392 15.94 -27.55 14.02
CA SER A 392 16.41 -28.28 12.83
C SER A 392 16.18 -27.50 11.54
N ASN A 393 15.05 -26.80 11.43
CA ASN A 393 14.73 -25.98 10.25
C ASN A 393 15.53 -24.67 10.24
N VAL A 394 15.91 -24.14 11.40
CA VAL A 394 16.72 -22.92 11.51
C VAL A 394 18.14 -23.15 10.98
N ASP A 395 18.76 -24.27 11.31
CA ASP A 395 20.09 -24.59 10.78
C ASP A 395 20.07 -24.74 9.25
N GLN A 396 18.92 -25.02 8.64
CA GLN A 396 18.79 -25.07 7.18
C GLN A 396 18.73 -23.67 6.54
N LEU A 397 18.35 -22.62 7.29
CA LEU A 397 18.32 -21.25 6.78
C LEU A 397 19.71 -20.76 6.37
N CYS A 398 20.80 -21.28 6.96
CA CYS A 398 22.17 -20.90 6.58
C CYS A 398 22.49 -21.20 5.10
N LYS A 399 21.72 -22.08 4.46
CA LYS A 399 21.84 -22.37 3.03
C LYS A 399 21.27 -21.27 2.13
N LEU A 400 20.70 -20.22 2.73
CA LEU A 400 20.25 -18.99 2.07
C LEU A 400 21.12 -17.80 2.54
N PRO A 401 22.40 -17.74 2.17
CA PRO A 401 23.39 -16.85 2.78
C PRO A 401 23.14 -15.34 2.54
N ASN A 402 22.30 -15.01 1.56
CA ASN A 402 22.03 -13.63 1.13
C ASN A 402 20.72 -13.06 1.70
N LEU A 403 20.06 -13.76 2.63
CA LEU A 403 18.86 -13.25 3.28
C LEU A 403 19.15 -11.99 4.11
N THR A 404 18.49 -10.91 3.74
CA THR A 404 18.46 -9.62 4.44
C THR A 404 17.18 -9.42 5.25
N ALA A 405 16.09 -10.08 4.87
CA ALA A 405 14.83 -10.04 5.62
C ALA A 405 14.17 -11.41 5.71
N LEU A 406 13.75 -11.77 6.92
CA LEU A 406 13.09 -13.04 7.22
C LEU A 406 11.81 -12.77 8.02
N ASP A 407 10.68 -13.28 7.57
CA ASP A 407 9.41 -13.22 8.30
C ASP A 407 8.85 -14.64 8.43
N PHE A 408 8.68 -15.11 9.66
CA PHE A 408 8.30 -16.50 9.92
C PHE A 408 7.46 -16.66 11.18
N GLY A 409 6.83 -17.83 11.33
CA GLY A 409 6.17 -18.22 12.57
C GLY A 409 7.14 -18.98 13.46
N TYR A 410 7.12 -18.73 14.77
CA TYR A 410 7.90 -19.50 15.73
C TYR A 410 6.99 -20.14 16.78
N SER A 411 7.20 -21.43 17.04
CA SER A 411 6.53 -22.17 18.10
C SER A 411 7.53 -23.10 18.75
N ALA A 412 8.01 -22.72 19.93
CA ALA A 412 8.96 -23.49 20.70
C ALA A 412 8.37 -24.86 21.06
N GLN A 413 9.06 -25.93 20.69
CA GLN A 413 8.70 -27.27 21.15
C GLN A 413 9.03 -27.43 22.64
N PRO A 414 8.38 -28.36 23.37
CA PRO A 414 8.72 -28.63 24.76
C PRO A 414 10.23 -28.95 24.92
N GLY A 415 10.92 -28.13 25.72
CA GLY A 415 12.37 -28.26 25.96
C GLY A 415 13.28 -27.49 25.00
N GLU A 416 12.75 -26.84 23.94
CA GLU A 416 13.54 -25.92 23.12
C GLU A 416 13.75 -24.59 23.85
N ASN A 417 14.96 -24.06 23.74
CA ASN A 417 15.29 -22.72 24.22
C ASN A 417 15.27 -21.73 23.04
N PRO A 418 14.26 -20.84 22.95
CA PRO A 418 14.18 -19.85 21.86
C PRO A 418 15.43 -19.00 21.72
N LEU A 419 16.09 -18.70 22.85
CA LEU A 419 17.36 -17.97 22.88
C LEU A 419 18.44 -18.62 22.02
N GLU A 420 18.57 -19.94 22.10
CA GLU A 420 19.59 -20.69 21.36
C GLU A 420 19.26 -20.68 19.87
N THR A 421 17.98 -20.83 19.51
CA THR A 421 17.48 -20.70 18.15
C THR A 421 17.83 -19.34 17.56
N PHE A 422 17.52 -18.24 18.26
CA PHE A 422 17.81 -16.89 17.79
C PHE A 422 19.31 -16.60 17.69
N ASN A 423 20.09 -17.05 18.68
CA ASN A 423 21.54 -16.93 18.61
C ASN A 423 22.13 -17.73 17.44
N SER A 424 21.53 -18.87 17.10
CA SER A 424 21.92 -19.65 15.92
C SER A 424 21.65 -18.86 14.63
N ILE A 425 20.42 -18.35 14.46
CA ILE A 425 20.04 -17.48 13.32
C ILE A 425 21.02 -16.30 13.19
N ARG A 426 21.26 -15.58 14.28
CA ARG A 426 22.16 -14.41 14.32
C ARG A 426 23.60 -14.75 13.96
N LYS A 427 24.10 -15.91 14.37
CA LYS A 427 25.47 -16.33 14.04
C LYS A 427 25.59 -16.81 12.60
N GLN A 428 24.55 -17.46 12.08
CA GLN A 428 24.59 -18.11 10.77
C GLN A 428 24.17 -17.18 9.61
N LEU A 429 23.27 -16.23 9.84
CA LEU A 429 22.75 -15.29 8.83
C LEU A 429 23.29 -13.88 9.04
N THR A 430 24.58 -13.69 8.77
CA THR A 430 25.29 -12.42 9.02
C THR A 430 24.78 -11.23 8.20
N SER A 431 24.09 -11.50 7.08
CA SER A 431 23.52 -10.49 6.18
C SER A 431 22.11 -10.03 6.61
N LEU A 432 21.55 -10.65 7.65
CA LEU A 432 20.16 -10.42 8.06
C LEU A 432 20.02 -9.05 8.73
N GLU A 433 19.16 -8.21 8.16
CA GLU A 433 18.88 -6.84 8.63
C GLU A 433 17.54 -6.75 9.35
N ARG A 434 16.57 -7.60 9.00
CA ARG A 434 15.19 -7.58 9.53
C ARG A 434 14.67 -8.98 9.80
N VAL A 435 14.12 -9.19 10.99
CA VAL A 435 13.42 -10.44 11.34
C VAL A 435 12.05 -10.12 11.92
N TYR A 436 11.02 -10.73 11.38
CA TYR A 436 9.66 -10.70 11.90
C TYR A 436 9.29 -12.09 12.40
N ILE A 437 8.85 -12.17 13.65
CA ILE A 437 8.55 -13.45 14.31
C ILE A 437 7.10 -13.41 14.76
N ASN A 438 6.27 -14.24 14.14
CA ASN A 438 4.86 -14.36 14.47
C ASN A 438 4.64 -15.50 15.47
N GLY A 439 3.65 -15.34 16.36
CA GLY A 439 3.25 -16.41 17.29
C GLY A 439 4.09 -16.52 18.57
N VAL A 440 4.93 -15.52 18.86
CA VAL A 440 5.68 -15.44 20.12
C VAL A 440 4.69 -15.19 21.27
N VAL A 441 4.51 -16.16 22.17
CA VAL A 441 3.73 -15.95 23.40
C VAL A 441 4.43 -14.92 24.31
N ARG A 442 3.66 -14.13 25.07
CA ARG A 442 4.14 -12.98 25.89
C ARG A 442 5.41 -13.23 26.72
N LYS A 443 5.57 -14.44 27.27
CA LYS A 443 6.75 -14.86 28.05
C LYS A 443 8.04 -14.94 27.20
N SER A 444 7.89 -15.28 25.91
CA SER A 444 8.98 -15.32 24.94
C SER A 444 9.31 -13.93 24.39
N GLU A 445 8.36 -12.98 24.38
CA GLU A 445 8.62 -11.56 24.07
C GLU A 445 9.50 -10.92 25.16
N GLU A 446 9.18 -11.16 26.44
CA GLU A 446 10.02 -10.73 27.58
C GLU A 446 11.43 -11.34 27.49
N THR A 447 11.54 -12.59 27.04
CA THR A 447 12.83 -13.26 26.81
C THR A 447 13.60 -12.62 25.64
N LEU A 448 12.93 -12.26 24.53
CA LEU A 448 13.53 -11.53 23.40
C LEU A 448 13.98 -10.11 23.78
N PHE A 449 13.17 -9.40 24.55
CA PHE A 449 13.51 -8.08 25.09
C PHE A 449 14.70 -8.17 26.07
N ASP A 450 14.72 -9.20 26.91
CA ASP A 450 15.85 -9.51 27.79
C ASP A 450 17.10 -9.89 26.99
N ILE A 451 17.00 -10.52 25.82
CA ILE A 451 18.16 -10.82 24.96
C ILE A 451 18.79 -9.55 24.42
N LEU A 452 17.97 -8.62 23.93
CA LEU A 452 18.45 -7.36 23.36
C LEU A 452 19.06 -6.46 24.43
N ASN A 453 18.54 -6.50 25.66
CA ASN A 453 19.02 -5.67 26.76
C ASN A 453 20.08 -6.34 27.66
N LYS A 454 20.10 -7.68 27.77
CA LYS A 454 21.02 -8.46 28.63
C LYS A 454 22.08 -9.23 27.86
N SER A 455 22.10 -9.23 26.52
CA SER A 455 23.27 -9.66 25.76
C SER A 455 24.41 -8.65 25.92
N ASP A 456 25.01 -8.73 27.11
CA ASP A 456 26.35 -8.33 27.48
C ASP A 456 26.68 -6.83 27.35
N VAL A 457 26.19 -6.03 28.31
CA VAL A 457 26.66 -4.65 28.61
C VAL A 457 28.18 -4.61 28.89
N THR A 458 28.86 -5.76 29.01
CA THR A 458 30.32 -5.86 29.21
C THR A 458 31.13 -6.31 27.99
N LYS A 459 30.52 -6.68 26.87
CA LYS A 459 31.21 -6.93 25.60
C LYS A 459 30.67 -5.99 24.52
N GLY A 460 31.59 -5.36 23.78
CA GLY A 460 31.31 -4.23 22.90
C GLY A 460 30.02 -4.34 22.09
N LYS A 461 29.32 -3.20 21.95
CA LYS A 461 28.09 -3.01 21.18
C LYS A 461 28.06 -3.97 20.00
N SER A 462 27.09 -4.87 20.00
CA SER A 462 26.91 -5.80 18.89
C SER A 462 26.89 -5.03 17.56
N ILE A 463 27.66 -5.55 16.60
CA ILE A 463 27.80 -5.00 15.25
C ILE A 463 26.81 -5.60 14.26
N HIS A 464 25.91 -6.49 14.72
CA HIS A 464 24.99 -7.18 13.83
C HIS A 464 23.92 -6.18 13.30
N PRO A 465 23.68 -6.10 11.97
CA PRO A 465 22.78 -5.11 11.37
C PRO A 465 21.36 -5.10 11.96
N PHE A 466 20.85 -6.29 12.29
CA PHE A 466 19.51 -6.49 12.83
C PHE A 466 19.25 -5.91 14.24
N ASP A 467 20.28 -5.72 15.07
CA ASP A 467 20.07 -5.24 16.46
C ASP A 467 19.53 -3.80 16.54
N LYS A 468 19.48 -3.09 15.40
CA LYS A 468 18.93 -1.74 15.26
C LYS A 468 17.41 -1.70 15.07
N TYR A 469 16.78 -2.80 14.66
CA TYR A 469 15.42 -2.81 14.10
C TYR A 469 14.49 -3.83 14.75
N PHE A 470 14.85 -4.30 15.95
CA PHE A 470 14.01 -5.19 16.76
C PHE A 470 12.88 -4.45 17.46
#